data_AF-A0A952DD73-F1
#
_entry.id   AF-A0A952DD73-F1
#
_cell.length_a   1.000
_cell.length_b   1.000
_cell.length_c   1.000
_cell.angle_alpha   90.00
_cell.angle_beta   90.00
_cell.angle_gamma   90.00
#
_symmetry.space_group_name_H-M   'P 1'
#
loop_
_entity.id
_entity.type
_entity.pdbx_description
1 polymer ?
#
loop_
_entity_poly.entity_id
_entity_poly.type
_entity_poly.pdbx_seq_one_letter_code
_entity_poly.pdbx_strand_id
1 'polypeptide(L)'
;MASPATQAPPDAGTSRFPAWAKLGVIFGVVSALSILTWGPIGVSGTYPRLIGAIERLIAPGVAQANPYLEKMGSLVKPETFLVIGLLIGGFLAAKLAGDKVAPAEYPHPSETSTAKRYRDAFLGGFLIVFGARVAGGCTSGHIISGITQVSVSGLIFAAGVFATGILTAKLLHKGAK
;
A
#
# COMPACT_ATOMS: atom_id res chain seq x y z
N MET A 1 25.46 -22.70 4.36
CA MET A 1 24.44 -22.50 3.32
C MET A 1 24.38 -21.00 3.03
N ALA A 2 24.83 -20.59 1.85
CA ALA A 2 24.99 -19.18 1.50
C ALA A 2 23.62 -18.50 1.38
N SER A 3 23.48 -17.33 1.99
CA SER A 3 22.36 -16.40 1.77
C SER A 3 22.25 -16.15 0.26
N PRO A 4 21.08 -16.34 -0.39
CA PRO A 4 20.93 -15.92 -1.77
C PRO A 4 21.07 -14.40 -1.77
N ALA A 5 22.21 -13.92 -2.23
CA ALA A 5 22.44 -12.52 -2.50
C ALA A 5 21.24 -11.99 -3.27
N THR A 6 20.67 -10.88 -2.79
CA THR A 6 19.65 -10.10 -3.48
C THR A 6 20.13 -9.84 -4.89
N GLN A 7 19.70 -10.68 -5.85
CA GLN A 7 20.08 -10.52 -7.24
C GLN A 7 19.50 -9.18 -7.68
N ALA A 8 20.37 -8.27 -8.11
CA ALA A 8 19.95 -7.04 -8.74
C ALA A 8 18.99 -7.38 -9.89
N PRO A 9 17.93 -6.57 -10.11
CA PRO A 9 16.95 -6.86 -11.14
C PRO A 9 17.64 -7.05 -12.51
N PRO A 10 17.17 -8.00 -13.35
CA PRO A 10 17.89 -8.52 -14.53
C PRO A 10 18.06 -7.52 -15.71
N ASP A 11 17.89 -6.23 -15.47
CA ASP A 11 17.90 -5.15 -16.45
C ASP A 11 18.96 -4.07 -16.16
N ALA A 12 20.01 -4.40 -15.39
CA ALA A 12 21.24 -3.60 -15.30
C ALA A 12 22.09 -3.60 -16.60
N GLY A 13 21.45 -3.80 -17.77
CA GLY A 13 22.05 -3.87 -19.09
C GLY A 13 21.47 -2.82 -20.06
N THR A 14 22.35 -1.92 -20.52
CA THR A 14 22.36 -1.25 -21.84
C THR A 14 21.17 -0.41 -22.34
N SER A 15 20.16 -0.08 -21.54
CA SER A 15 19.20 0.98 -21.94
C SER A 15 19.66 2.35 -21.44
N ARG A 16 19.74 3.36 -22.33
CA ARG A 16 20.07 4.76 -21.97
C ARG A 16 19.10 5.34 -20.92
N PHE A 17 17.94 4.72 -20.75
CA PHE A 17 16.95 5.09 -19.75
C PHE A 17 16.38 3.84 -19.06
N PRO A 18 16.76 3.58 -17.79
CA PRO A 18 16.46 2.33 -17.11
C PRO A 18 14.95 2.16 -16.89
N ALA A 19 14.48 0.91 -16.82
CA ALA A 19 13.05 0.60 -16.73
C ALA A 19 12.39 1.23 -15.49
N TRP A 20 13.06 1.23 -14.35
CA TRP A 20 12.56 1.87 -13.12
C TRP A 20 12.32 3.37 -13.30
N ALA A 21 13.18 4.07 -14.06
CA ALA A 21 13.04 5.50 -14.29
C ALA A 21 11.85 5.78 -15.23
N LYS A 22 11.66 4.97 -16.27
CA LYS A 22 10.47 5.03 -17.15
C LYS A 22 9.19 4.87 -16.35
N LEU A 23 9.11 3.81 -15.55
CA LEU A 23 7.93 3.52 -14.73
C LEU A 23 7.69 4.61 -13.68
N GLY A 24 8.76 5.13 -13.08
CA GLY A 24 8.70 6.26 -12.15
C GLY A 24 8.14 7.53 -12.78
N VAL A 25 8.58 7.88 -14.00
CA VAL A 25 8.05 9.04 -14.74
C VAL A 25 6.59 8.85 -15.09
N ILE A 26 6.21 7.68 -15.63
CA ILE A 26 4.80 7.37 -15.96
C ILE A 26 3.94 7.49 -14.72
N PHE A 27 4.36 6.86 -13.62
CA PHE A 27 3.63 6.91 -12.35
C PHE A 27 3.52 8.33 -11.79
N GLY A 28 4.61 9.11 -11.86
CA GLY A 28 4.63 10.51 -11.43
C GLY A 28 3.66 11.38 -12.22
N VAL A 29 3.63 11.24 -13.55
CA VAL A 29 2.68 11.95 -14.43
C VAL A 29 1.25 11.56 -14.11
N VAL A 30 0.96 10.27 -13.97
CA VAL A 30 -0.38 9.78 -13.60
C VAL A 30 -0.80 10.33 -12.22
N SER A 31 0.11 10.31 -11.24
CA SER A 31 -0.15 10.86 -9.91
C SER A 31 -0.41 12.37 -9.96
N ALA A 32 0.38 13.13 -10.72
CA ALA A 32 0.19 14.57 -10.88
C ALA A 32 -1.15 14.91 -11.55
N LEU A 33 -1.50 14.19 -12.62
CA LEU A 33 -2.79 14.33 -13.29
C LEU A 33 -3.96 13.99 -12.37
N SER A 34 -3.84 12.93 -11.56
CA SER A 34 -4.85 12.59 -10.55
C SER A 34 -5.02 13.72 -9.53
N ILE A 35 -3.92 14.27 -9.01
CA ILE A 35 -3.97 15.38 -8.03
C ILE A 35 -4.64 16.60 -8.64
N LEU A 36 -4.35 16.93 -9.90
CA LEU A 36 -4.91 18.10 -10.58
C LEU A 36 -6.40 17.95 -10.90
N THR A 37 -6.87 16.74 -11.18
CA THR A 37 -8.25 16.50 -11.66
C THR A 37 -9.21 16.06 -10.56
N TRP A 38 -8.75 15.18 -9.65
CA TRP A 38 -9.60 14.51 -8.65
C TRP A 38 -9.06 14.60 -7.22
N GLY A 39 -7.82 15.08 -7.05
CA GLY A 39 -7.16 15.22 -5.76
C GLY A 39 -6.21 14.07 -5.40
N PRO A 40 -5.71 14.05 -4.14
CA PRO A 40 -4.69 13.11 -3.68
C PRO A 40 -5.13 11.64 -3.75
N ILE A 41 -4.21 10.75 -4.09
CA ILE A 41 -4.46 9.30 -4.18
C ILE A 41 -4.39 8.63 -2.81
N GLY A 42 -5.51 8.10 -2.32
CA GLY A 42 -5.60 7.44 -1.02
C GLY A 42 -6.28 6.07 -1.09
N VAL A 43 -5.63 5.01 -0.61
CA VAL A 43 -6.22 3.67 -0.57
C VAL A 43 -6.95 3.39 0.76
N SER A 44 -6.35 3.80 1.88
CA SER A 44 -6.85 3.44 3.23
C SER A 44 -8.22 4.02 3.58
N GLY A 45 -8.66 5.09 2.89
CA GLY A 45 -9.98 5.68 3.10
C GLY A 45 -11.13 4.81 2.58
N THR A 46 -10.86 3.91 1.63
CA THR A 46 -11.88 3.05 1.03
C THR A 46 -12.40 2.01 2.02
N TYR A 47 -11.57 1.51 2.95
CA TYR A 47 -11.99 0.55 3.97
C TYR A 47 -13.12 1.06 4.88
N PRO A 48 -12.96 2.18 5.61
CA PRO A 48 -14.04 2.67 6.47
C PRO A 48 -15.22 3.24 5.68
N ARG A 49 -15.04 3.63 4.41
CA ARG A 49 -16.17 3.98 3.53
C ARG A 49 -17.00 2.76 3.14
N LEU A 50 -16.34 1.62 2.90
CA LEU A 50 -17.03 0.35 2.65
C LEU A 50 -17.79 -0.10 3.89
N ILE A 51 -17.16 -0.06 5.06
CA ILE A 51 -17.82 -0.34 6.34
C ILE A 51 -19.00 0.61 6.52
N GLY A 52 -18.81 1.91 6.35
CA GLY A 52 -19.89 2.88 6.45
C GLY A 52 -21.01 2.70 5.42
N ALA A 53 -20.75 2.11 4.25
CA ALA A 53 -21.79 1.77 3.28
C ALA A 53 -22.60 0.55 3.76
N ILE A 54 -21.92 -0.49 4.25
CA ILE A 54 -22.56 -1.68 4.82
C ILE A 54 -23.38 -1.31 6.06
N GLU A 55 -22.83 -0.50 6.96
CA GLU A 55 -23.47 -0.09 8.21
C GLU A 55 -24.73 0.73 7.95
N ARG A 56 -24.74 1.60 6.92
CA ARG A 56 -25.92 2.35 6.52
C ARG A 56 -27.05 1.47 5.97
N LEU A 57 -26.74 0.30 5.43
CA LEU A 57 -27.72 -0.67 4.94
C LEU A 57 -28.32 -1.53 6.07
N ILE A 58 -27.50 -1.91 7.05
CA ILE A 58 -27.88 -2.87 8.10
C ILE A 58 -28.38 -2.16 9.36
N ALA A 59 -27.75 -1.04 9.74
CA ALA A 59 -28.01 -0.31 10.98
C ALA A 59 -27.85 1.21 10.77
N PRO A 60 -28.77 1.87 10.05
CA PRO A 60 -28.65 3.29 9.69
C PRO A 60 -28.47 4.20 10.91
N GLY A 61 -29.18 3.93 12.02
CA GLY A 61 -29.07 4.72 13.25
C GLY A 61 -27.68 4.69 13.89
N VAL A 62 -26.96 3.56 13.80
CA VAL A 62 -25.57 3.46 14.29
C VAL A 62 -24.62 4.21 13.37
N ALA A 63 -24.82 4.09 12.06
CA ALA A 63 -23.99 4.78 11.07
C ALA A 63 -24.08 6.30 11.20
N GLN A 64 -25.29 6.84 11.42
CA GLN A 64 -25.56 8.27 11.57
C GLN A 64 -25.09 8.82 12.92
N ALA A 65 -25.15 8.00 13.97
CA ALA A 65 -24.66 8.37 15.29
C ALA A 65 -23.13 8.37 15.39
N ASN A 66 -22.42 7.70 14.47
CA ASN A 66 -20.97 7.59 14.48
C ASN A 66 -20.30 8.74 13.70
N PRO A 67 -19.64 9.71 14.37
CA PRO A 67 -19.04 10.87 13.70
C PRO A 67 -17.94 10.50 12.70
N TYR A 68 -17.26 9.37 12.93
CA TYR A 68 -16.22 8.89 12.04
C TYR A 68 -16.81 8.35 10.72
N LEU A 69 -17.90 7.58 10.76
CA LEU A 69 -18.55 7.07 9.56
C LEU A 69 -19.22 8.17 8.73
N GLU A 70 -19.77 9.19 9.40
CA GLU A 70 -20.25 10.41 8.76
C GLU A 70 -19.11 11.17 8.07
N LYS A 71 -17.99 11.39 8.76
CA LYS A 71 -16.80 12.05 8.19
C LYS A 71 -16.27 11.32 6.95
N MET A 72 -16.26 9.99 6.95
CA MET A 72 -15.73 9.22 5.82
C MET A 72 -16.60 9.36 4.56
N GLY A 73 -17.91 9.51 4.75
CA GLY A 73 -18.90 9.77 3.71
C GLY A 73 -19.17 8.57 2.80
N SER A 74 -19.53 8.87 1.55
CA SER A 74 -19.89 7.86 0.55
C SER A 74 -18.72 6.98 0.11
N LEU A 75 -19.05 5.73 -0.23
CA LEU A 75 -18.14 4.77 -0.87
C LEU A 75 -17.84 5.14 -2.32
N VAL A 76 -18.74 5.82 -3.03
CA VAL A 76 -18.55 6.15 -4.44
C VAL A 76 -17.69 7.40 -4.57
N LYS A 77 -16.38 7.21 -4.61
CA LYS A 77 -15.36 8.25 -4.79
C LYS A 77 -14.28 7.77 -5.77
N PRO A 78 -13.56 8.68 -6.43
CA PRO A 78 -12.45 8.32 -7.33
C PRO A 78 -11.45 7.34 -6.71
N GLU A 79 -11.16 7.45 -5.41
CA GLU A 79 -10.28 6.52 -4.69
C GLU A 79 -10.79 5.08 -4.68
N THR A 80 -12.11 4.87 -4.64
CA THR A 80 -12.69 3.52 -4.68
C THR A 80 -12.51 2.90 -6.06
N PHE A 81 -12.70 3.68 -7.12
CA PHE A 81 -12.39 3.23 -8.48
C PHE A 81 -10.90 2.97 -8.68
N LEU A 82 -10.03 3.76 -8.04
CA LEU A 82 -8.58 3.49 -8.01
C LEU A 82 -8.27 2.15 -7.35
N VAL A 83 -8.90 1.82 -6.22
CA VAL A 83 -8.71 0.52 -5.54
C VAL A 83 -9.18 -0.64 -6.42
N ILE A 84 -10.34 -0.51 -7.06
CA ILE A 84 -10.84 -1.51 -8.01
C ILE A 84 -9.87 -1.66 -9.20
N GLY A 85 -9.41 -0.55 -9.75
CA GLY A 85 -8.43 -0.52 -10.84
C GLY A 85 -7.09 -1.12 -10.46
N LEU A 86 -6.63 -0.95 -9.22
CA LEU A 86 -5.41 -1.59 -8.71
C LEU A 86 -5.54 -3.11 -8.66
N LEU A 87 -6.69 -3.62 -8.20
CA LEU A 87 -6.96 -5.06 -8.15
C LEU A 87 -7.01 -5.67 -9.56
N ILE A 88 -7.79 -5.07 -10.46
CA ILE A 88 -7.93 -5.54 -11.84
C ILE A 88 -6.61 -5.40 -12.59
N GLY A 89 -5.95 -4.24 -12.48
CA GLY A 89 -4.69 -3.94 -13.15
C GLY A 89 -3.56 -4.85 -12.70
N GLY A 90 -3.45 -5.11 -11.39
CA GLY A 90 -2.47 -6.06 -10.84
C GLY A 90 -2.70 -7.48 -11.34
N PHE A 91 -3.96 -7.94 -11.36
CA PHE A 91 -4.32 -9.25 -11.88
C PHE A 91 -4.01 -9.40 -13.39
N LEU A 92 -4.40 -8.40 -14.20
CA LEU A 92 -4.10 -8.40 -15.64
C LEU A 92 -2.60 -8.35 -15.90
N ALA A 93 -1.85 -7.53 -15.16
CA ALA A 93 -0.40 -7.46 -15.27
C ALA A 93 0.26 -8.81 -14.95
N ALA A 94 -0.19 -9.49 -13.87
CA ALA A 94 0.30 -10.82 -13.51
C ALA A 94 0.01 -11.85 -14.62
N LYS A 95 -1.22 -11.85 -15.17
CA LYS A 95 -1.60 -12.77 -16.25
C LYS A 95 -0.82 -12.54 -17.54
N LEU A 96 -0.57 -11.28 -17.90
CA LEU A 96 0.18 -10.91 -19.11
C LEU A 96 1.68 -11.18 -18.98
N ALA A 97 2.22 -11.09 -17.76
CA ALA A 97 3.63 -11.35 -17.49
C ALA A 97 3.99 -12.85 -17.45
N GLY A 98 3.01 -13.73 -17.23
CA GLY A 98 3.22 -15.19 -17.23
C GLY A 98 4.29 -15.61 -16.21
N ASP A 99 5.24 -16.47 -16.62
CA ASP A 99 6.30 -16.98 -15.76
C ASP A 99 7.37 -15.94 -15.39
N LYS A 100 7.28 -14.71 -15.91
CA LYS A 100 8.20 -13.61 -15.58
C LYS A 100 7.81 -12.91 -14.26
N VAL A 101 6.67 -13.27 -13.68
CA VAL A 101 6.23 -12.74 -12.38
C VAL A 101 7.07 -13.39 -11.29
N ALA A 102 7.73 -12.57 -10.47
CA ALA A 102 8.40 -13.04 -9.26
C ALA A 102 7.41 -13.86 -8.42
N PRO A 103 7.86 -14.92 -7.72
CA PRO A 103 6.97 -15.70 -6.86
C PRO A 103 6.20 -14.78 -5.92
N ALA A 104 4.88 -14.98 -5.85
CA ALA A 104 3.97 -14.12 -5.10
C ALA A 104 4.31 -14.06 -3.60
N GLU A 105 5.06 -15.04 -3.11
CA GLU A 105 5.41 -15.20 -1.71
C GLU A 105 6.90 -15.52 -1.57
N TYR A 106 7.60 -14.73 -0.75
CA TYR A 106 8.93 -15.05 -0.25
C TYR A 106 8.80 -15.36 1.24
N PRO A 107 8.66 -16.64 1.62
CA PRO A 107 8.50 -17.01 3.02
C PRO A 107 9.75 -16.60 3.81
N HIS A 108 9.54 -15.92 4.93
CA HIS A 108 10.64 -15.54 5.80
C HIS A 108 11.16 -16.80 6.52
N PRO A 109 12.47 -16.94 6.81
CA PRO A 109 13.01 -18.15 7.45
C PRO A 109 12.34 -18.52 8.79
N SER A 110 11.76 -17.55 9.49
CA SER A 110 11.02 -17.79 10.74
C SER A 110 9.61 -18.35 10.52
N GLU A 111 9.09 -18.36 9.29
CA GLU A 111 7.76 -18.85 8.92
C GLU A 111 7.81 -20.37 8.66
N THR A 112 7.89 -21.13 9.74
CA THR A 112 8.02 -22.60 9.69
C THR A 112 6.74 -23.34 9.26
N SER A 113 5.60 -22.64 9.17
CA SER A 113 4.33 -23.23 8.72
C SER A 113 3.44 -22.20 8.03
N THR A 114 2.58 -22.69 7.14
CA THR A 114 1.56 -21.88 6.44
C THR A 114 0.64 -21.13 7.40
N ALA A 115 0.26 -21.76 8.52
CA ALA A 115 -0.59 -21.14 9.54
C ALA A 115 0.12 -19.95 10.22
N LYS A 116 1.40 -20.13 10.59
CA LYS A 116 2.21 -19.05 11.17
C LYS A 116 2.34 -17.86 10.22
N ARG A 117 2.59 -18.14 8.94
CA ARG A 117 2.70 -17.13 7.89
C ARG A 117 1.42 -16.31 7.72
N TYR A 118 0.26 -16.95 7.57
CA TYR A 118 -1.00 -16.21 7.43
C TYR A 118 -1.37 -15.42 8.68
N ARG A 119 -1.05 -15.96 9.87
CA ARG A 119 -1.22 -15.22 11.12
C ARG A 119 -0.34 -13.97 11.15
N ASP A 120 0.95 -14.11 10.84
CA ASP A 120 1.90 -13.00 10.88
C ASP A 120 1.56 -11.94 9.81
N ALA A 121 1.13 -12.37 8.61
CA ALA A 121 0.63 -11.49 7.55
C ALA A 121 -0.66 -10.75 7.96
N PHE A 122 -1.61 -11.44 8.61
CA PHE A 122 -2.83 -10.83 9.12
C PHE A 122 -2.53 -9.79 10.21
N LEU A 123 -1.68 -10.12 11.18
CA LEU A 123 -1.28 -9.20 12.25
C LEU A 123 -0.54 -7.98 11.70
N GLY A 124 0.36 -8.18 10.74
CA GLY A 124 1.05 -7.09 10.04
C GLY A 124 0.09 -6.20 9.27
N GLY A 125 -0.83 -6.80 8.50
CA GLY A 125 -1.87 -6.07 7.76
C GLY A 125 -2.79 -5.27 8.67
N PHE A 126 -3.23 -5.86 9.78
CA PHE A 126 -4.01 -5.18 10.82
C PHE A 126 -3.25 -3.97 11.37
N LEU A 127 -1.98 -4.13 11.75
CA LEU A 127 -1.16 -3.05 12.30
C LEU A 127 -0.95 -1.92 11.28
N ILE A 128 -0.72 -2.26 10.00
CA ILE A 128 -0.58 -1.28 8.92
C ILE A 128 -1.87 -0.48 8.73
N VAL A 129 -3.02 -1.14 8.65
CA VAL A 129 -4.31 -0.46 8.45
C VAL A 129 -4.66 0.38 9.68
N PHE A 130 -4.51 -0.17 10.88
CA PHE A 130 -4.73 0.54 12.13
C PHE A 130 -3.86 1.80 12.21
N GLY A 131 -2.54 1.66 12.01
CA GLY A 131 -1.59 2.77 12.00
C GLY A 131 -1.93 3.82 10.94
N ALA A 132 -2.29 3.40 9.72
CA ALA A 132 -2.71 4.32 8.66
C ALA A 132 -4.00 5.10 8.99
N ARG A 133 -4.91 4.52 9.79
CA ARG A 133 -6.11 5.24 10.23
C ARG A 133 -5.84 6.18 11.40
N VAL A 134 -4.99 5.78 12.35
CA VAL A 134 -4.52 6.66 13.43
C VAL A 134 -3.76 7.85 12.87
N ALA A 135 -2.88 7.64 11.90
CA ALA A 135 -2.12 8.71 11.23
C ALA A 135 -2.95 9.56 10.25
N GLY A 136 -4.23 9.21 10.02
CA GLY A 136 -5.08 9.92 9.07
C GLY A 136 -4.81 9.63 7.60
N GLY A 137 -3.81 8.81 7.25
CA GLY A 137 -3.59 8.35 5.88
C GLY A 137 -2.56 7.22 5.77
N CYS A 138 -2.43 6.71 4.54
CA CYS A 138 -1.51 5.61 4.20
C CYS A 138 -0.34 6.09 3.34
N THR A 139 0.57 5.17 2.99
CA THR A 139 1.70 5.39 2.07
C THR A 139 1.27 6.14 0.80
N SER A 140 0.20 5.72 0.12
CA SER A 140 -0.25 6.42 -1.10
C SER A 140 -0.65 7.89 -0.84
N GLY A 141 -1.30 8.17 0.29
CA GLY A 141 -1.79 9.52 0.60
C GLY A 141 -0.70 10.44 1.15
N HIS A 142 0.02 9.99 2.17
CA HIS A 142 1.04 10.80 2.86
C HIS A 142 2.40 10.75 2.17
N ILE A 143 2.82 9.61 1.63
CA ILE A 143 4.13 9.50 0.96
C ILE A 143 3.99 9.91 -0.50
N ILE A 144 3.16 9.22 -1.29
CA ILE A 144 3.10 9.49 -2.74
C ILE A 144 2.49 10.88 -3.00
N SER A 145 1.22 11.11 -2.66
CA SER A 145 0.63 12.43 -2.87
C SER A 145 1.22 13.51 -1.98
N GLY A 146 1.49 13.20 -0.71
CA GLY A 146 1.99 14.19 0.25
C GLY A 146 3.39 14.70 -0.09
N ILE A 147 4.33 13.84 -0.50
CA ILE A 147 5.69 14.29 -0.87
C ILE A 147 5.67 15.02 -2.22
N THR A 148 4.85 14.59 -3.19
CA THR A 148 4.72 15.32 -4.47
C THR A 148 4.23 16.75 -4.29
N GLN A 149 3.48 17.03 -3.21
CA GLN A 149 3.01 18.36 -2.83
C GLN A 149 3.93 19.05 -1.82
N VAL A 150 5.07 18.44 -1.46
CA VAL A 150 6.02 18.93 -0.46
C VAL A 150 5.35 19.19 0.90
N SER A 151 4.36 18.37 1.25
CA SER A 151 3.65 18.50 2.53
C SER A 151 4.52 18.10 3.72
N VAL A 152 4.49 18.90 4.78
CA VAL A 152 5.22 18.63 6.03
C VAL A 152 4.75 17.31 6.66
N SER A 153 3.44 17.05 6.67
CA SER A 153 2.87 15.79 7.17
C SER A 153 3.37 14.59 6.38
N GLY A 154 3.50 14.71 5.06
CA GLY A 154 4.01 13.65 4.19
C GLY A 154 5.47 13.31 4.45
N LEU A 155 6.31 14.33 4.65
CA LEU A 155 7.73 14.16 4.99
C LEU A 155 7.92 13.51 6.36
N ILE A 156 7.19 13.98 7.39
CA ILE A 156 7.26 13.40 8.74
C ILE A 156 6.76 11.95 8.73
N PHE A 157 5.63 11.69 8.06
CA PHE A 157 5.08 10.35 7.93
C PHE A 157 6.05 9.41 7.21
N ALA A 158 6.67 9.87 6.11
CA ALA A 158 7.67 9.09 5.39
C ALA A 158 8.88 8.76 6.27
N ALA A 159 9.44 9.75 6.97
CA ALA A 159 10.55 9.53 7.89
C ALA A 159 10.20 8.49 8.98
N GLY A 160 8.99 8.59 9.56
CA GLY A 160 8.50 7.63 10.54
C GLY A 160 8.34 6.21 9.98
N VAL A 161 7.71 6.06 8.81
CA VAL A 161 7.53 4.76 8.15
C VAL A 161 8.87 4.12 7.78
N PHE A 162 9.80 4.88 7.22
CA PHE A 162 11.12 4.35 6.88
C PHE A 162 11.94 3.98 8.13
N ALA A 163 11.96 4.84 9.16
CA ALA A 163 12.68 4.55 10.39
C ALA A 163 12.13 3.28 11.10
N THR A 164 10.82 3.20 11.26
CA THR A 164 10.15 2.05 11.89
C THR A 164 10.24 0.78 11.03
N GLY A 165 10.11 0.91 9.71
CA GLY A 165 10.27 -0.21 8.78
C GLY A 165 11.68 -0.81 8.80
N ILE A 166 12.71 0.04 8.77
CA ILE A 166 14.11 -0.39 8.87
C ILE A 166 14.38 -1.06 10.23
N LEU A 167 13.87 -0.48 11.32
CA LEU A 167 14.02 -1.06 12.66
C LEU A 167 13.32 -2.43 12.76
N THR A 168 12.09 -2.53 12.27
CA THR A 168 11.29 -3.76 12.29
C THR A 168 11.97 -4.85 11.46
N ALA A 169 12.45 -4.52 10.26
CA ALA A 169 13.22 -5.45 9.43
C ALA A 169 14.47 -5.96 10.16
N LYS A 170 15.23 -5.09 10.82
CA LYS A 170 16.40 -5.49 11.62
C LYS A 170 16.03 -6.40 12.79
N LEU A 171 14.92 -6.14 13.48
CA LEU A 171 14.46 -6.97 14.60
C LEU A 171 14.00 -8.35 14.13
N LEU A 172 13.23 -8.41 13.04
CA LEU A 172 12.77 -9.67 12.45
C LEU A 172 13.93 -10.53 11.94
N HIS A 173 14.91 -9.91 11.28
CA HIS A 173 16.09 -10.62 10.79
C HIS A 173 17.03 -11.08 11.91
N LYS A 174 17.14 -10.33 13.02
CA LYS A 174 17.92 -10.76 14.20
C LYS A 174 17.31 -11.99 14.90
N GLY A 175 15.99 -12.12 14.88
CA GLY A 175 15.27 -13.27 15.43
C GLY A 175 15.24 -14.50 14.51
N ALA A 176 15.61 -14.34 13.24
CA ALA A 176 15.81 -15.44 12.30
C ALA A 176 17.27 -15.93 12.38
N LYS A 177 17.56 -16.74 13.40
CA LYS A 177 18.70 -17.64 13.41
C LYS A 177 18.20 -19.07 13.29
#